data_AF-A0A7X3PNX3-F1
#
_entry.id   AF-A0A7X3PNX3-F1
#
_cell.length_a   1.000
_cell.length_b   1.000
_cell.length_c   1.000
_cell.angle_alpha   90.00
_cell.angle_beta   90.00
_cell.angle_gamma   90.00
#
_symmetry.space_group_name_H-M   'P 1'
#
loop_
_entity.id
_entity.type
_entity.pdbx_description
1 polymer ?
#
loop_
_entity_poly.entity_id
_entity_poly.type
_entity_poly.pdbx_seq_one_letter_code
_entity_poly.pdbx_strand_id
1 'polypeptide(L)' 'MQNVLITGATGLIGTAAVASLRTRYNLRALNRRPLPNIDCRQADIADLDAIRPAFVEIDAVVH' A
#
# COMPACT_ATOMS: atom_id res chain seq x y z
N MET A 1 5.61 -15.09 4.12
CA MET A 1 4.47 -14.19 4.37
C MET A 1 4.06 -13.59 3.04
N GLN A 2 2.75 -13.45 2.78
CA GLN A 2 2.27 -12.84 1.55
C GLN A 2 2.49 -11.31 1.57
N ASN A 3 2.77 -10.74 0.40
CA ASN A 3 2.97 -9.32 0.16
C ASN A 3 1.64 -8.68 -0.25
N VAL A 4 1.16 -7.72 0.53
CA VAL A 4 -0.12 -7.05 0.30
C VAL A 4 0.10 -5.56 0.06
N LEU A 5 -0.47 -5.06 -1.04
CA LEU A 5 -0.49 -3.63 -1.36
C LEU A 5 -1.79 -3.02 -0.85
N ILE A 6 -1.69 -1.97 -0.04
CA ILE A 6 -2.84 -1.18 0.43
C ILE A 6 -2.81 0.18 -0.27
N THR A 7 -3.81 0.47 -1.10
CA THR A 7 -3.98 1.82 -1.66
C THR A 7 -4.72 2.70 -0.66
N GLY A 8 -4.46 4.02 -0.67
CA GLY A 8 -5.16 4.93 0.23
C GLY A 8 -4.90 4.66 1.72
N ALA A 9 -3.74 4.09 2.06
CA ALA A 9 -3.36 3.67 3.41
C ALA A 9 -3.29 4.84 4.43
N THR A 10 -3.26 6.10 3.96
CA THR A 10 -3.36 7.29 4.82
C THR A 10 -4.81 7.66 5.19
N GLY A 11 -5.80 7.03 4.57
CA GLY A 11 -7.22 7.26 4.84
C GLY A 11 -7.71 6.49 6.07
N LEU A 12 -8.97 6.71 6.46
CA LEU A 12 -9.58 6.07 7.64
C LEU A 12 -9.53 4.54 7.56
N ILE A 13 -10.06 3.98 6.47
CA ILE A 13 -10.11 2.52 6.26
C ILE A 13 -8.71 1.95 6.03
N GLY A 14 -7.89 2.63 5.24
CA GLY A 14 -6.50 2.22 4.98
C GLY A 14 -5.65 2.14 6.25
N THR A 15 -5.80 3.11 7.17
CA THR A 15 -5.10 3.10 8.46
C THR A 15 -5.54 1.91 9.33
N ALA A 16 -6.85 1.63 9.38
CA ALA A 16 -7.37 0.49 10.12
C ALA A 16 -6.92 -0.86 9.52
N ALA A 17 -6.88 -0.97 8.20
CA ALA A 17 -6.37 -2.14 7.48
C ALA A 17 -4.88 -2.37 7.79
N VAL A 18 -4.06 -1.32 7.70
CA VAL A 18 -2.64 -1.37 8.07
C VAL A 18 -2.46 -1.88 9.49
N ALA A 19 -3.17 -1.30 10.47
CA ALA A 19 -3.03 -1.68 11.87
C ALA A 19 -3.38 -3.16 12.12
N SER A 20 -4.40 -3.67 11.43
CA SER A 20 -4.92 -5.03 11.58
C SER A 20 -4.08 -6.08 10.85
N LEU A 21 -3.48 -5.72 9.72
CA LEU A 21 -2.81 -6.65 8.80
C LEU A 21 -1.30 -6.71 8.95
N ARG A 22 -0.66 -5.67 9.51
CA ARG A 22 0.81 -5.55 9.59
C ARG A 22 1.51 -6.66 10.38
N THR A 23 0.78 -7.40 11.22
CA THR A 23 1.34 -8.52 12.00
C THR A 23 1.24 -9.86 11.27
N ARG A 24 0.51 -9.93 10.16
CA ARG A 24 0.25 -11.16 9.39
C ARG A 24 0.84 -11.14 7.99
N TYR A 25 1.03 -9.95 7.42
CA TYR A 25 1.45 -9.76 6.03
C TYR A 25 2.58 -8.75 5.92
N ASN A 26 3.34 -8.84 4.84
CA ASN A 26 4.28 -7.80 4.43
C ASN A 26 3.48 -6.71 3.73
N LEU A 27 3.43 -5.51 4.30
CA LEU A 27 2.62 -4.43 3.75
C LEU A 27 3.46 -3.47 2.93
N ARG A 28 2.93 -3.11 1.75
CA ARG A 28 3.33 -1.93 0.97
C ARG A 28 2.13 -1.01 0.84
N ALA A 29 2.37 0.30 0.78
CA ALA A 29 1.35 1.31 0.55
C ALA A 29 1.53 1.99 -0.82
N LEU A 30 0.42 2.41 -1.43
CA LEU A 30 0.40 3.28 -2.61
C LEU A 30 -0.48 4.50 -2.33
N ASN A 31 0.14 5.67 -2.18
CA ASN A 31 -0.54 6.89 -1.74
C ASN A 31 0.04 8.15 -2.41
N ARG A 32 -0.76 9.21 -2.50
CA ARG A 32 -0.25 10.55 -2.89
C ARG A 32 0.56 11.22 -1.78
N ARG A 33 0.27 10.87 -0.51
CA ARG A 33 0.96 11.37 0.68
C ARG A 33 1.81 10.26 1.30
N PRO A 34 3.01 10.56 1.83
CA PRO A 34 3.86 9.54 2.44
C PRO A 34 3.17 8.97 3.69
N LEU A 35 3.40 7.68 3.94
CA LEU A 35 3.00 7.01 5.17
C LEU A 35 4.28 6.58 5.92
N PRO A 36 4.60 7.16 7.09
CA PRO A 36 5.80 6.78 7.82
C PRO A 36 5.67 5.34 8.36
N ASN A 37 6.82 4.65 8.45
CA ASN A 37 6.98 3.31 9.04
C ASN A 37 6.50 2.11 8.22
N ILE A 38 6.10 2.29 6.95
CA ILE A 38 5.78 1.21 6.00
C ILE A 38 6.38 1.57 4.65
N ASP A 39 6.80 0.56 3.88
CA ASP A 39 7.16 0.74 2.48
C ASP A 39 6.00 1.43 1.73
N CYS A 40 6.25 2.59 1.14
CA CYS A 40 5.21 3.42 0.56
C CYS A 40 5.68 3.96 -0.78
N ARG A 41 5.07 3.49 -1.87
CA ARG A 41 5.19 4.12 -3.18
C ARG A 41 4.35 5.40 -3.16
N GLN A 42 5.02 6.54 -3.19
CA GLN A 42 4.34 7.82 -3.36
C GLN A 42 4.05 8.09 -4.84
N ALA A 43 2.79 8.02 -5.24
CA ALA A 43 2.34 8.29 -6.61
C ALA A 43 0.84 8.59 -6.65
N ASP A 44 0.38 9.20 -7.74
CA ASP A 44 -1.05 9.29 -8.06
C ASP A 44 -1.50 8.00 -8.77
N ILE A 45 -2.63 7.42 -8.35
CA ILE A 45 -3.19 6.21 -8.96
C ILE A 45 -3.64 6.44 -10.41
N ALA A 46 -3.86 7.69 -10.81
CA ALA A 46 -4.15 8.05 -12.20
C ALA A 46 -2.92 7.93 -13.13
N ASP A 47 -1.70 7.83 -12.57
CA ASP A 47 -0.46 7.68 -13.33
C ASP A 47 -0.02 6.21 -13.35
N LEU A 48 -0.40 5.50 -14.42
CA LEU A 48 -0.14 4.07 -14.58
C LEU A 48 1.35 3.70 -14.48
N ASP A 49 2.21 4.50 -15.11
CA ASP A 49 3.65 4.24 -15.11
C ASP A 49 4.27 4.50 -13.75
N ALA A 50 3.80 5.53 -13.05
CA ALA A 50 4.25 5.82 -11.70
C ALA A 50 3.85 4.74 -10.68
N ILE A 51 2.67 4.13 -10.83
CA ILE A 51 2.16 3.13 -9.87
C ILE A 51 2.64 1.71 -10.16
N ARG A 52 2.96 1.36 -11.41
CA ARG A 52 3.38 0.01 -11.82
C ARG A 52 4.43 -0.63 -10.91
N PRO A 53 5.50 0.07 -10.48
CA PRO A 53 6.50 -0.50 -9.56
C PRO A 53 5.93 -0.95 -8.20
N ALA A 54 4.82 -0.38 -7.73
CA ALA A 54 4.20 -0.76 -6.47
C ALA A 54 3.62 -2.19 -6.49
N PHE A 55 3.28 -2.71 -7.67
CA PHE A 55 2.61 -4.01 -7.84
C PHE A 55 3.59 -5.17 -8.05
N VAL A 56 4.89 -4.89 -8.15
CA VAL A 56 5.91 -5.92 -8.30
C VAL A 56 5.96 -6.79 -7.03
N GLU A 57 5.87 -8.11 -7.23
CA GLU A 57 5.87 -9.15 -6.18
C GLU A 57 4.75 -8.99 -5.13
N ILE A 58 3.61 -8.40 -5.51
CA ILE A 58 2.42 -8.30 -4.67
C ILE A 58 1.49 -9.48 -4.94
N ASP A 59 1.07 -10.17 -3.88
CA ASP A 59 0.13 -11.29 -3.94
C ASP A 59 -1.33 -10.83 -3.96
N ALA A 60 -1.64 -9.69 -3.30
CA ALA A 60 -2.99 -9.15 -3.21
C ALA A 60 -3.03 -7.62 -3.07
N VAL A 61 -4.12 -7.01 -3.53
CA VAL A 61 -4.36 -5.56 -3.44
C VAL A 61 -5.63 -5.28 -2.62
N VAL A 62 -5.54 -4.35 -1.68
CA VAL A 62 -6.67 -3.77 -0.97
C VAL A 62 -6.90 -2.35 -1.51
N HIS A 63 -8.06 -2.13 -2.11
CA HIS A 63 -8.47 -0.86 -2.70
C HIS A 63 -9.69 -0.29 -1.98
#